data_AF-A0A8H4GK27-F1
#
_entry.id   AF-A0A8H4GK27-F1
#
_cell.length_a   1.000
_cell.length_b   1.000
_cell.length_c   1.000
_cell.angle_alpha   90.00
_cell.angle_beta   90.00
_cell.angle_gamma   90.00
#
_symmetry.space_group_name_H-M   'P 1'
#
loop_
_entity.id
_entity.type
_entity.pdbx_description
1 polymer ?
#
loop_
_entity_poly.entity_id
_entity_poly.type
_entity_poly.pdbx_seq_one_letter_code
_entity_poly.pdbx_strand_id
1 'polypeptide(L)'
;MSARQRRPTESYQNGSNSSQPAAIASAVLEKPPEVVKKLLHWDDLPHWQRDNHHIHTGYRPASFSFLLSFQSLTYLHNETVNIYTHLLPSLLSLPAAYLLYQQLVPRYGTATRDDIIAFSCFFAGAAFCLGMSATYHTISNHSPLVARIGNTFDYVGIVGLIVGSFVPSVYYGFYCVPVLQRLYWTMICTIGLGCVIVSVLPKFRTPQWRPFRAAMFVGMGLSAVFPVLHGLQMFGFDQMTRQIGLGWLLLQGFLYILGATIYAARVPERLRPGKFDILGSSHQIFHVLVVCAAVAHLTGLLKAFDYRHRKPKGSKNRATLKKLGQLPDEKPVLRALKGKHNSDIVMDSHSHTICERSRVLQSNEENFHESPSSQDTDLTADASSSVFAYSSFQEPLLSADPVYMQASMSPTFLQKEFITKGLTSCPLAVHIPDAPQPTCACGGTVVFHMNQLRDMMANAGHLRLDQMLQGIKVALSVCQGFLQCKNCPKDSTSLLLPISTVDFTLQIFEYWISYGLAAQHSVGVDSARPRYGDYELCSEESWWISRFLLRARLVQCKEVFAVLQEAIDVCLGSPSGHLGPGLYDENRGGSCLDQILRGYEATVEAFLRCLSGNDVCPT
;
A
#
# COMPACT_ATOMS: atom_id res chain seq x y z
N MET A 1 -67.79 12.41 48.86
CA MET A 1 -68.78 11.29 48.79
C MET A 1 -68.28 10.33 47.72
N SER A 2 -67.71 9.19 48.13
CA SER A 2 -68.29 7.84 47.98
C SER A 2 -68.09 7.28 46.55
N ALA A 3 -67.58 6.09 46.26
CA ALA A 3 -67.40 4.88 47.05
C ALA A 3 -66.29 4.00 46.44
N ARG A 4 -65.76 3.13 47.30
CA ARG A 4 -64.78 2.09 47.10
C ARG A 4 -65.51 0.76 46.83
N GLN A 5 -65.15 0.00 45.80
CA GLN A 5 -65.57 -1.41 45.60
C GLN A 5 -64.50 -2.15 44.79
N ARG A 6 -63.58 -2.87 45.45
CA ARG A 6 -63.56 -4.32 45.76
C ARG A 6 -63.20 -5.22 44.56
N ARG A 7 -62.01 -5.82 44.65
CA ARG A 7 -61.55 -7.03 43.94
C ARG A 7 -62.50 -8.22 44.20
N PRO A 8 -62.52 -9.19 43.28
CA PRO A 8 -62.56 -10.61 43.61
C PRO A 8 -61.17 -11.24 43.42
N THR A 9 -60.75 -12.00 44.43
CA THR A 9 -59.69 -13.01 44.40
C THR A 9 -60.31 -14.37 44.07
N GLU A 10 -59.73 -15.10 43.13
CA GLU A 10 -59.73 -16.56 42.93
C GLU A 10 -59.15 -16.80 41.52
N SER A 11 -58.25 -17.74 41.22
CA SER A 11 -57.70 -18.89 41.92
C SER A 11 -56.35 -19.22 41.26
N TYR A 12 -55.40 -19.72 42.05
CA TYR A 12 -54.16 -20.31 41.55
C TYR A 12 -54.51 -21.61 40.80
N GLN A 13 -54.30 -21.64 39.48
CA GLN A 13 -54.16 -22.89 38.75
C GLN A 13 -52.75 -22.95 38.15
N ASN A 14 -51.96 -23.87 38.73
CA ASN A 14 -50.71 -24.38 38.20
C ASN A 14 -51.01 -25.06 36.85
N GLY A 15 -50.51 -24.46 35.76
CA GLY A 15 -50.60 -25.01 34.42
C GLY A 15 -49.26 -24.82 33.71
N SER A 16 -48.44 -25.86 33.73
CA SER A 16 -47.20 -25.97 32.97
C SER A 16 -47.48 -25.84 31.47
N ASN A 17 -47.15 -24.70 30.86
CA ASN A 17 -47.12 -24.53 29.40
C ASN A 17 -45.76 -24.00 28.95
N SER A 18 -44.79 -24.91 28.91
CA SER A 18 -43.52 -24.74 28.23
C SER A 18 -43.71 -24.89 26.71
N SER A 19 -44.22 -23.86 26.02
CA SER A 19 -44.27 -23.88 24.54
C SER A 19 -44.36 -22.52 23.84
N GLN A 20 -44.16 -21.39 24.55
CA GLN A 20 -44.23 -20.05 23.93
C GLN A 20 -42.92 -19.43 23.40
N PRO A 21 -41.68 -19.89 23.72
CA PRO A 21 -40.49 -19.29 23.10
C PRO A 21 -40.28 -19.72 21.63
N ALA A 22 -40.73 -20.92 21.26
CA ALA A 22 -40.45 -21.53 19.95
C ALA A 22 -41.30 -20.95 18.81
N ALA A 23 -42.55 -20.57 19.10
CA ALA A 23 -43.46 -19.97 18.10
C ALA A 23 -43.05 -18.52 17.76
N ILE A 24 -42.55 -17.76 18.74
CA ILE A 24 -42.04 -16.40 18.52
C ILE A 24 -40.69 -16.48 17.77
N ALA A 25 -39.83 -17.44 18.11
CA ALA A 25 -38.57 -17.67 17.39
C ALA A 25 -38.79 -18.06 15.92
N SER A 26 -39.83 -18.84 15.62
CA SER A 26 -40.16 -19.26 14.25
C SER A 26 -40.76 -18.13 13.41
N ALA A 27 -41.53 -17.21 14.01
CA ALA A 27 -42.09 -16.04 13.32
C ALA A 27 -41.04 -14.96 13.00
N VAL A 28 -39.92 -14.92 13.72
CA VAL A 28 -38.78 -14.02 13.43
C VAL A 28 -37.88 -14.58 12.31
N LEU A 29 -37.98 -15.87 11.98
CA LEU A 29 -37.14 -16.54 10.99
C LEU A 29 -37.72 -16.60 9.56
N GLU A 30 -38.97 -16.18 9.33
CA GLU A 30 -39.63 -16.30 8.01
C GLU A 30 -39.70 -15.03 7.17
N LYS A 31 -38.99 -13.96 7.55
CA LYS A 31 -38.70 -12.87 6.61
C LYS A 31 -37.20 -12.73 6.47
N PRO A 32 -36.59 -13.07 5.31
CA PRO A 32 -35.26 -12.57 5.04
C PRO A 32 -35.33 -11.05 5.23
N PRO A 33 -34.42 -10.42 6.00
CA PRO A 33 -34.42 -8.98 6.08
C PRO A 33 -34.35 -8.48 4.65
N GLU A 34 -35.35 -7.74 4.20
CA GLU A 34 -35.17 -6.89 3.03
C GLU A 34 -34.03 -5.96 3.40
N VAL A 35 -32.82 -6.31 2.95
CA VAL A 35 -31.65 -5.46 3.08
C VAL A 35 -31.89 -4.33 2.09
N VAL A 36 -32.71 -3.37 2.49
CA VAL A 36 -32.69 -2.03 1.92
C VAL A 36 -31.27 -1.54 2.20
N LYS A 37 -30.39 -1.66 1.20
CA LYS A 37 -29.00 -1.20 1.27
C LYS A 37 -29.04 0.32 1.41
N LYS A 38 -29.16 0.80 2.65
CA LYS A 38 -29.33 2.22 2.94
C LYS A 38 -28.05 2.97 2.56
N LEU A 39 -28.14 3.75 1.49
CA LEU A 39 -27.11 4.73 1.15
C LEU A 39 -27.15 5.87 2.19
N LEU A 40 -25.99 6.44 2.47
CA LEU A 40 -25.79 7.44 3.50
C LEU A 40 -25.78 8.86 2.93
N HIS A 41 -26.17 9.81 3.77
CA HIS A 41 -25.91 11.23 3.57
C HIS A 41 -24.46 11.55 3.96
N TRP A 42 -23.92 12.65 3.44
CA TRP A 42 -22.56 13.14 3.73
C TRP A 42 -22.29 13.27 5.23
N ASP A 43 -23.26 13.79 5.98
CA ASP A 43 -23.14 14.02 7.42
C ASP A 43 -23.08 12.72 8.23
N ASP A 44 -23.61 11.62 7.69
CA ASP A 44 -23.60 10.30 8.30
C ASP A 44 -22.28 9.52 8.02
N LEU A 45 -21.40 10.06 7.16
CA LEU A 45 -20.16 9.39 6.81
C LEU A 45 -19.13 9.46 7.95
N PRO A 46 -18.37 8.39 8.19
CA PRO A 46 -17.17 8.48 9.01
C PRO A 46 -16.12 9.38 8.33
N HIS A 47 -15.34 10.11 9.14
CA HIS A 47 -14.39 11.13 8.65
C HIS A 47 -13.45 10.66 7.55
N TRP A 48 -13.01 9.40 7.57
CA TRP A 48 -12.08 8.85 6.57
C TRP A 48 -12.71 8.66 5.17
N GLN A 49 -14.04 8.63 5.05
CA GLN A 49 -14.77 8.57 3.77
C GLN A 49 -15.16 9.95 3.22
N ARG A 50 -14.95 11.02 4.02
CA ARG A 50 -15.35 12.39 3.66
C ARG A 50 -14.34 13.05 2.71
N ASP A 51 -14.44 12.73 1.43
CA ASP A 51 -13.57 13.32 0.39
C ASP A 51 -14.16 14.61 -0.24
N ASN A 52 -15.42 14.59 -0.66
CA ASN A 52 -16.06 15.68 -1.41
C ASN A 52 -17.38 16.17 -0.80
N HIS A 53 -17.34 17.26 -0.02
CA HIS A 53 -18.50 17.83 0.67
C HIS A 53 -19.60 18.39 -0.26
N HIS A 54 -19.37 18.51 -1.56
CA HIS A 54 -20.38 18.95 -2.52
C HIS A 54 -21.31 17.82 -3.00
N ILE A 55 -20.94 16.57 -2.71
CA ILE A 55 -21.76 15.39 -2.97
C ILE A 55 -22.47 15.06 -1.66
N HIS A 56 -23.80 15.10 -1.65
CA HIS A 56 -24.56 15.05 -0.39
C HIS A 56 -25.12 13.66 -0.09
N THR A 57 -25.50 12.90 -1.11
CA THR A 57 -26.19 11.60 -0.98
C THR A 57 -25.53 10.50 -1.82
N GLY A 58 -26.02 9.27 -1.65
CA GLY A 58 -25.61 8.15 -2.48
C GLY A 58 -24.35 7.43 -2.01
N TYR A 59 -23.86 7.74 -0.81
CA TYR A 59 -22.66 7.12 -0.26
C TYR A 59 -22.92 5.70 0.24
N ARG A 60 -21.96 4.80 0.02
CA ARG A 60 -22.00 3.45 0.60
C ARG A 60 -21.52 3.47 2.05
N PRO A 61 -22.19 2.76 2.97
CA PRO A 61 -21.70 2.60 4.34
C PRO A 61 -20.37 1.82 4.37
N ALA A 62 -19.62 2.00 5.45
CA ALA A 62 -18.42 1.21 5.74
C ALA A 62 -18.79 -0.28 5.83
N SER A 63 -18.26 -1.09 4.92
CA SER A 63 -18.70 -2.48 4.76
C SER A 63 -17.87 -3.49 5.55
N PHE A 64 -16.60 -3.18 5.82
CA PHE A 64 -15.59 -4.09 6.39
C PHE A 64 -15.57 -5.48 5.72
N SER A 65 -16.04 -5.57 4.48
CA SER A 65 -16.23 -6.82 3.75
C SER A 65 -16.02 -6.59 2.26
N PHE A 66 -15.05 -7.30 1.67
CA PHE A 66 -14.83 -7.28 0.24
C PHE A 66 -16.07 -7.76 -0.52
N LEU A 67 -16.73 -8.82 -0.03
CA LEU A 67 -17.93 -9.35 -0.66
C LEU A 67 -19.03 -8.28 -0.74
N LEU A 68 -19.31 -7.56 0.34
CA LEU A 68 -20.30 -6.48 0.34
C LEU A 68 -19.88 -5.31 -0.57
N SER A 69 -18.58 -5.04 -0.69
CA SER A 69 -18.04 -4.00 -1.58
C SER A 69 -18.22 -4.39 -3.06
N PHE A 70 -17.93 -5.64 -3.43
CA PHE A 70 -18.17 -6.16 -4.79
C PHE A 70 -19.66 -6.33 -5.11
N GLN A 71 -20.49 -6.70 -4.13
CA GLN A 71 -21.95 -6.68 -4.28
C GLN A 71 -22.51 -5.27 -4.51
N SER A 72 -21.70 -4.21 -4.39
CA SER A 72 -22.11 -2.87 -4.76
C SER A 72 -22.18 -2.60 -6.26
N LEU A 73 -21.54 -3.45 -7.07
CA LEU A 73 -21.63 -3.38 -8.52
C LEU A 73 -23.08 -3.55 -9.03
N THR A 74 -23.97 -4.15 -8.23
CA THR A 74 -25.34 -4.47 -8.65
C THR A 74 -26.37 -3.39 -8.30
N TYR A 75 -25.98 -2.28 -7.67
CA TYR A 75 -26.90 -1.18 -7.35
C TYR A 75 -26.25 0.19 -7.54
N LEU A 76 -27.09 1.23 -7.70
CA LEU A 76 -26.62 2.59 -7.94
C LEU A 76 -26.17 3.28 -6.66
N HIS A 77 -25.02 3.94 -6.72
CA HIS A 77 -24.42 4.74 -5.66
C HIS A 77 -23.46 5.78 -6.28
N ASN A 78 -22.94 6.70 -5.48
CA ASN A 78 -22.09 7.81 -5.96
C ASN A 78 -20.80 7.36 -6.67
N GLU A 79 -20.25 6.20 -6.28
CA GLU A 79 -19.08 5.58 -6.92
C GLU A 79 -19.40 4.75 -8.18
N THR A 80 -20.67 4.51 -8.54
CA THR A 80 -21.01 3.56 -9.62
C THR A 80 -20.37 3.96 -10.95
N VAL A 81 -20.51 5.22 -11.36
CA VAL A 81 -19.92 5.68 -12.63
C VAL A 81 -18.41 5.59 -12.58
N ASN A 82 -17.76 6.04 -11.48
CA ASN A 82 -16.30 5.97 -11.31
C ASN A 82 -15.78 4.53 -11.49
N ILE A 83 -16.52 3.53 -10.97
CA ILE A 83 -16.17 2.12 -11.16
C ILE A 83 -16.30 1.73 -12.63
N TYR A 84 -17.48 1.90 -13.23
CA TYR A 84 -17.75 1.37 -14.56
C TYR A 84 -16.98 2.07 -15.68
N THR A 85 -16.67 3.36 -15.54
CA THR A 85 -15.88 4.12 -16.52
C THR A 85 -14.47 3.57 -16.68
N HIS A 86 -13.89 2.98 -15.64
CA HIS A 86 -12.57 2.36 -15.70
C HIS A 86 -12.61 0.82 -15.74
N LEU A 87 -13.64 0.19 -15.16
CA LEU A 87 -13.78 -1.27 -15.15
C LEU A 87 -13.95 -1.83 -16.57
N LEU A 88 -14.88 -1.28 -17.36
CA LEU A 88 -15.15 -1.80 -18.70
C LEU A 88 -13.93 -1.65 -19.62
N PRO A 89 -13.28 -0.48 -19.71
CA PRO A 89 -12.08 -0.35 -20.53
C PRO A 89 -10.90 -1.18 -20.01
N SER A 90 -10.77 -1.37 -18.69
CA SER A 90 -9.73 -2.26 -18.12
C SER A 90 -9.93 -3.70 -18.60
N LEU A 91 -11.14 -4.24 -18.52
CA LEU A 91 -11.47 -5.60 -18.98
C LEU A 91 -11.31 -5.77 -20.49
N LEU A 92 -11.57 -4.70 -21.26
CA LEU A 92 -11.44 -4.70 -22.71
C LEU A 92 -10.01 -4.47 -23.21
N SER A 93 -9.10 -3.98 -22.36
CA SER A 93 -7.75 -3.59 -22.78
C SER A 93 -6.91 -4.76 -23.30
N LEU A 94 -6.91 -5.90 -22.60
CA LEU A 94 -6.19 -7.11 -23.02
C LEU A 94 -6.81 -7.77 -24.27
N PRO A 95 -8.15 -7.98 -24.36
CA PRO A 95 -8.78 -8.39 -25.61
C PRO A 95 -8.48 -7.46 -26.77
N ALA A 96 -8.53 -6.13 -26.56
CA ALA A 96 -8.20 -5.15 -27.59
C ALA A 96 -6.73 -5.26 -28.03
N ALA A 97 -5.79 -5.45 -27.10
CA ALA A 97 -4.39 -5.69 -27.41
C ALA A 97 -4.19 -6.95 -28.25
N TYR A 98 -4.86 -8.06 -27.89
CA TYR A 98 -4.80 -9.32 -28.63
C TYR A 98 -5.39 -9.21 -30.03
N LEU A 99 -6.58 -8.62 -30.17
CA LEU A 99 -7.21 -8.39 -31.47
C LEU A 99 -6.37 -7.47 -32.34
N LEU A 100 -5.81 -6.41 -31.75
CA LEU A 100 -4.93 -5.51 -32.47
C LEU A 100 -3.66 -6.23 -32.93
N TYR A 101 -3.05 -7.05 -32.08
CA TYR A 101 -1.90 -7.89 -32.44
C TYR A 101 -2.22 -8.79 -33.64
N GLN A 102 -3.37 -9.48 -33.63
CA GLN A 102 -3.80 -10.33 -34.73
C GLN A 102 -3.99 -9.55 -36.05
N GLN A 103 -4.37 -8.27 -35.98
CA GLN A 103 -4.54 -7.42 -37.16
C GLN A 103 -3.23 -6.79 -37.63
N LEU A 104 -2.33 -6.40 -36.71
CA LEU A 104 -1.09 -5.69 -37.05
C LEU A 104 0.00 -6.61 -37.59
N VAL A 105 0.16 -7.82 -37.02
CA VAL A 105 1.22 -8.77 -37.44
C VAL A 105 1.11 -9.16 -38.92
N PRO A 106 -0.07 -9.51 -39.47
CA PRO A 106 -0.20 -9.86 -40.88
C PRO A 106 -0.16 -8.64 -41.82
N ARG A 107 -0.44 -7.43 -41.29
CA ARG A 107 -0.60 -6.21 -42.10
C ARG A 107 0.71 -5.74 -42.72
N TYR A 108 1.83 -5.92 -42.02
CA TYR A 108 3.15 -5.57 -42.54
C TYR A 108 4.20 -6.62 -42.13
N GLY A 109 4.79 -7.31 -43.11
CA GLY A 109 5.91 -8.24 -42.86
C GLY A 109 7.19 -7.57 -42.33
N THR A 110 7.22 -6.24 -42.21
CA THR A 110 8.31 -5.47 -41.59
C THR A 110 8.10 -5.18 -40.11
N ALA A 111 6.96 -5.57 -39.53
CA ALA A 111 6.69 -5.40 -38.10
C ALA A 111 7.65 -6.25 -37.27
N THR A 112 8.19 -5.69 -36.20
CA THR A 112 9.23 -6.30 -35.37
C THR A 112 8.70 -6.71 -33.99
N ARG A 113 9.50 -7.46 -33.23
CA ARG A 113 9.19 -7.77 -31.83
C ARG A 113 9.18 -6.51 -30.95
N ASP A 114 9.99 -5.52 -31.29
CA ASP A 114 10.06 -4.26 -30.55
C ASP A 114 8.76 -3.46 -30.68
N ASP A 115 8.10 -3.50 -31.84
CA ASP A 115 6.76 -2.91 -32.01
C ASP A 115 5.75 -3.54 -31.05
N ILE A 116 5.79 -4.87 -30.91
CA ILE A 116 4.90 -5.62 -30.00
C ILE A 116 5.17 -5.22 -28.55
N ILE A 117 6.44 -5.12 -28.14
CA ILE A 117 6.83 -4.69 -26.80
C ILE A 117 6.34 -3.26 -26.54
N ALA A 118 6.56 -2.35 -27.49
CA ALA A 118 6.16 -0.95 -27.39
C ALA A 118 4.65 -0.80 -27.17
N PHE A 119 3.82 -1.47 -27.98
CA PHE A 119 2.36 -1.47 -27.79
C PHE A 119 1.96 -2.16 -26.47
N SER A 120 2.62 -3.26 -26.11
CA SER A 120 2.34 -3.99 -24.86
C SER A 120 2.57 -3.12 -23.63
N CYS A 121 3.61 -2.26 -23.62
CA CYS A 121 3.82 -1.30 -22.53
C CYS A 121 2.64 -0.35 -22.35
N PHE A 122 2.06 0.17 -23.44
CA PHE A 122 0.88 1.03 -23.37
C PHE A 122 -0.35 0.27 -22.86
N PHE A 123 -0.65 -0.90 -23.44
CA PHE A 123 -1.82 -1.68 -23.02
C PHE A 123 -1.69 -2.19 -21.58
N ALA A 124 -0.51 -2.62 -21.15
CA ALA A 124 -0.26 -3.02 -19.77
C ALA A 124 -0.42 -1.83 -18.82
N GLY A 125 0.14 -0.66 -19.16
CA GLY A 125 -0.03 0.57 -18.39
C GLY A 125 -1.50 1.00 -18.27
N ALA A 126 -2.25 0.93 -19.37
CA ALA A 126 -3.68 1.23 -19.39
C ALA A 126 -4.51 0.22 -18.58
N ALA A 127 -4.28 -1.08 -18.78
CA ALA A 127 -4.95 -2.15 -18.04
C ALA A 127 -4.73 -1.99 -16.53
N PHE A 128 -3.48 -1.76 -16.14
CA PHE A 128 -3.07 -1.56 -14.76
C PHE A 128 -3.71 -0.30 -14.16
N CYS A 129 -3.59 0.86 -14.80
CA CYS A 129 -4.17 2.11 -14.31
C CYS A 129 -5.68 2.01 -14.12
N LEU A 130 -6.39 1.61 -15.17
CA LEU A 130 -7.85 1.53 -15.16
C LEU A 130 -8.33 0.43 -14.19
N GLY A 131 -7.61 -0.69 -14.12
CA GLY A 131 -7.92 -1.79 -13.22
C GLY A 131 -7.73 -1.42 -11.75
N MET A 132 -6.60 -0.79 -11.38
CA MET A 132 -6.37 -0.33 -10.01
C MET A 132 -7.39 0.75 -9.61
N SER A 133 -7.76 1.63 -10.53
CA SER A 133 -8.78 2.65 -10.30
C SER A 133 -10.17 2.06 -10.06
N ALA A 134 -10.63 1.17 -10.95
CA ALA A 134 -11.90 0.47 -10.80
C ALA A 134 -11.94 -0.36 -9.50
N THR A 135 -10.84 -1.03 -9.17
CA THR A 135 -10.70 -1.80 -7.93
C THR A 135 -10.80 -0.89 -6.71
N TYR A 136 -10.05 0.22 -6.67
CA TYR A 136 -10.10 1.17 -5.57
C TYR A 136 -11.52 1.70 -5.35
N HIS A 137 -12.17 2.19 -6.40
CA HIS A 137 -13.54 2.72 -6.28
C HIS A 137 -14.54 1.62 -5.89
N THR A 138 -14.30 0.36 -6.24
CA THR A 138 -15.12 -0.76 -5.77
C THR A 138 -14.95 -1.01 -4.28
N ILE A 139 -13.72 -1.03 -3.77
CA ILE A 139 -13.40 -1.36 -2.37
C ILE A 139 -13.27 -0.15 -1.44
N SER A 140 -13.52 1.07 -1.93
CA SER A 140 -13.29 2.31 -1.18
C SER A 140 -14.15 2.44 0.08
N ASN A 141 -15.26 1.69 0.16
CA ASN A 141 -16.10 1.64 1.35
C ASN A 141 -15.73 0.52 2.34
N HIS A 142 -14.66 -0.25 2.12
CA HIS A 142 -14.32 -1.38 2.98
C HIS A 142 -13.93 -0.97 4.40
N SER A 143 -12.72 -0.44 4.57
CA SER A 143 -12.18 -0.01 5.86
C SER A 143 -11.13 1.08 5.63
N PRO A 144 -10.77 1.87 6.66
CA PRO A 144 -9.79 2.95 6.51
C PRO A 144 -8.44 2.48 5.99
N LEU A 145 -8.01 1.26 6.35
CA LEU A 145 -6.76 0.69 5.85
C LEU A 145 -6.84 0.31 4.37
N VAL A 146 -7.89 -0.44 3.99
CA VAL A 146 -8.08 -0.89 2.61
C VAL A 146 -8.28 0.29 1.67
N ALA A 147 -9.08 1.29 2.06
CA ALA A 147 -9.27 2.50 1.27
C ALA A 147 -7.95 3.27 1.08
N ARG A 148 -7.10 3.34 2.12
CA ARG A 148 -5.78 3.99 2.02
C ARG A 148 -4.84 3.26 1.07
N ILE A 149 -4.77 1.93 1.14
CA ILE A 149 -3.92 1.11 0.26
C ILE A 149 -4.44 1.17 -1.18
N GLY A 150 -5.76 1.01 -1.38
CA GLY A 150 -6.39 1.08 -2.70
C GLY A 150 -6.15 2.43 -3.37
N ASN A 151 -6.29 3.54 -2.64
CA ASN A 151 -6.02 4.88 -3.17
C ASN A 151 -4.55 5.06 -3.60
N THR A 152 -3.61 4.49 -2.83
CA THR A 152 -2.19 4.50 -3.22
C THR A 152 -1.99 3.78 -4.55
N PHE A 153 -2.59 2.61 -4.73
CA PHE A 153 -2.47 1.89 -6.00
C PHE A 153 -3.17 2.58 -7.18
N ASP A 154 -4.28 3.29 -6.95
CA ASP A 154 -4.92 4.12 -7.97
C ASP A 154 -3.95 5.20 -8.49
N TYR A 155 -3.25 5.89 -7.58
CA TYR A 155 -2.20 6.86 -7.93
C TYR A 155 -1.00 6.23 -8.65
N VAL A 156 -0.53 5.07 -8.19
CA VAL A 156 0.55 4.33 -8.88
C VAL A 156 0.09 3.88 -10.27
N GLY A 157 -1.20 3.57 -10.43
CA GLY A 157 -1.84 3.31 -11.72
C GLY A 157 -1.65 4.46 -12.71
N ILE A 158 -1.94 5.69 -12.30
CA ILE A 158 -1.75 6.90 -13.14
C ILE A 158 -0.30 6.99 -13.62
N VAL A 159 0.68 6.79 -12.73
CA VAL A 159 2.10 6.78 -13.10
C VAL A 159 2.38 5.69 -14.13
N GLY A 160 1.88 4.47 -13.91
CA GLY A 160 2.04 3.34 -14.81
C GLY A 160 1.51 3.62 -16.22
N LEU A 161 0.34 4.25 -16.34
CA LEU A 161 -0.22 4.66 -17.64
C LEU A 161 0.66 5.72 -18.33
N ILE A 162 1.14 6.73 -17.59
CA ILE A 162 1.99 7.78 -18.19
C ILE A 162 3.30 7.15 -18.70
N VAL A 163 4.00 6.38 -17.88
CA VAL A 163 5.23 5.68 -18.31
C VAL A 163 4.95 4.77 -19.50
N GLY A 164 3.89 3.94 -19.41
CA GLY A 164 3.49 3.01 -20.47
C GLY A 164 3.16 3.71 -21.79
N SER A 165 2.62 4.94 -21.76
CA SER A 165 2.33 5.75 -22.96
C SER A 165 3.57 6.44 -23.55
N PHE A 166 4.56 6.78 -22.71
CA PHE A 166 5.82 7.38 -23.17
C PHE A 166 6.67 6.39 -23.95
N VAL A 167 6.72 5.12 -23.52
CA VAL A 167 7.56 4.09 -24.13
C VAL A 167 7.35 3.99 -25.65
N PRO A 168 6.15 3.71 -26.18
CA PRO A 168 5.92 3.61 -27.62
C PRO A 168 6.03 4.96 -28.35
N SER A 169 5.67 6.07 -27.71
CA SER A 169 5.78 7.40 -28.34
C SER A 169 7.23 7.79 -28.60
N VAL A 170 8.11 7.55 -27.62
CA VAL A 170 9.55 7.77 -27.74
C VAL A 170 10.18 6.76 -28.70
N TYR A 171 9.73 5.50 -28.66
CA TYR A 171 10.18 4.46 -29.60
C TYR A 171 9.95 4.88 -31.05
N TYR A 172 8.72 5.25 -31.43
CA TYR A 172 8.45 5.70 -32.80
C TYR A 172 9.04 7.08 -33.08
N GLY A 173 9.06 7.99 -32.12
CA GLY A 173 9.58 9.35 -32.28
C GLY A 173 11.08 9.41 -32.55
N PHE A 174 11.85 8.50 -31.97
CA PHE A 174 13.30 8.42 -32.13
C PHE A 174 13.75 7.07 -32.66
N TYR A 175 12.94 6.44 -33.53
CA TYR A 175 13.15 5.06 -33.99
C TYR A 175 14.59 4.78 -34.46
N CYS A 176 15.19 5.71 -35.21
CA CYS A 176 16.54 5.55 -35.75
C CYS A 176 17.64 6.17 -34.84
N VAL A 177 17.30 6.65 -33.63
CA VAL A 177 18.20 7.35 -32.70
C VAL A 177 18.08 6.75 -31.28
N PRO A 178 18.61 5.54 -31.04
CA PRO A 178 18.39 4.78 -29.80
C PRO A 178 18.98 5.45 -28.54
N VAL A 179 19.98 6.31 -28.70
CA VAL A 179 20.55 7.11 -27.59
C VAL A 179 19.48 8.02 -26.99
N LEU A 180 18.67 8.68 -27.83
CA LEU A 180 17.60 9.56 -27.37
C LEU A 180 16.43 8.77 -26.79
N GLN A 181 16.15 7.57 -27.31
CA GLN A 181 15.16 6.68 -26.71
C GLN A 181 15.51 6.38 -25.26
N ARG A 182 16.75 5.91 -25.01
CA ARG A 182 17.23 5.62 -23.65
C ARG A 182 17.19 6.85 -22.76
N LEU A 183 17.64 8.01 -23.24
CA LEU A 183 17.60 9.26 -22.49
C LEU A 183 16.18 9.59 -22.00
N TYR A 184 15.19 9.58 -22.89
CA TYR A 184 13.82 9.96 -22.54
C TYR A 184 13.07 8.87 -21.77
N TRP A 185 13.39 7.59 -21.98
CA TRP A 185 12.89 6.52 -21.13
C TRP A 185 13.44 6.61 -19.70
N THR A 186 14.74 6.85 -19.53
CA THR A 186 15.32 7.10 -18.19
C THR A 186 14.69 8.33 -17.53
N MET A 187 14.47 9.41 -18.28
CA MET A 187 13.79 10.61 -17.78
C MET A 187 12.38 10.29 -17.25
N ILE A 188 11.52 9.63 -18.04
CA ILE A 188 10.15 9.37 -17.58
C ILE A 188 10.09 8.35 -16.44
N CYS A 189 10.97 7.35 -16.43
CA CYS A 189 11.04 6.37 -15.35
C CYS A 189 11.51 6.99 -14.03
N THR A 190 12.49 7.90 -14.07
CA THR A 190 12.97 8.61 -12.86
C THR A 190 11.94 9.58 -12.30
N ILE A 191 11.29 10.37 -13.18
CA ILE A 191 10.17 11.24 -12.77
C ILE A 191 9.01 10.39 -12.20
N GLY A 192 8.68 9.28 -12.87
CA GLY A 192 7.63 8.37 -12.43
C GLY A 192 7.91 7.75 -11.06
N LEU A 193 9.14 7.30 -10.81
CA LEU A 193 9.56 6.80 -9.50
C LEU A 193 9.41 7.87 -8.42
N GLY A 194 9.81 9.11 -8.69
CA GLY A 194 9.58 10.24 -7.78
C GLY A 194 8.10 10.45 -7.47
N CYS A 195 7.24 10.40 -8.49
CA CYS A 195 5.79 10.53 -8.32
C CYS A 195 5.19 9.39 -7.49
N VAL A 196 5.68 8.15 -7.65
CA VAL A 196 5.27 7.00 -6.82
C VAL A 196 5.65 7.24 -5.36
N ILE A 197 6.89 7.63 -5.08
CA ILE A 197 7.37 7.91 -3.72
C ILE A 197 6.48 8.96 -3.04
N VAL A 198 6.19 10.07 -3.73
CA VAL A 198 5.32 11.14 -3.22
C VAL A 198 3.88 10.65 -3.02
N SER A 199 3.36 9.80 -3.92
CA SER A 199 1.99 9.28 -3.85
C SER A 199 1.74 8.33 -2.67
N VAL A 200 2.80 7.69 -2.16
CA VAL A 200 2.73 6.80 -0.98
C VAL A 200 2.67 7.61 0.33
N LEU A 201 3.11 8.88 0.34
CA LEU A 201 3.15 9.70 1.55
C LEU A 201 1.75 9.95 2.14
N PRO A 202 1.52 9.68 3.44
CA PRO A 202 0.21 9.84 4.06
C PRO A 202 -0.42 11.22 3.89
N LYS A 203 0.39 12.28 4.03
CA LYS A 203 -0.05 13.67 3.94
C LYS A 203 -0.57 14.03 2.55
N PHE A 204 0.07 13.51 1.50
CA PHE A 204 -0.27 13.82 0.11
C PHE A 204 -1.63 13.27 -0.31
N ARG A 205 -2.18 12.31 0.45
CA ARG A 205 -3.47 11.68 0.18
C ARG A 205 -4.67 12.47 0.71
N THR A 206 -4.47 13.46 1.58
CA THR A 206 -5.61 14.20 2.15
C THR A 206 -6.28 15.11 1.09
N PRO A 207 -7.57 15.45 1.26
CA PRO A 207 -8.30 16.26 0.26
C PRO A 207 -7.64 17.61 -0.04
N GLN A 208 -6.94 18.21 0.93
CA GLN A 208 -6.24 19.49 0.81
C GLN A 208 -5.14 19.46 -0.26
N TRP A 209 -4.51 18.31 -0.51
CA TRP A 209 -3.42 18.16 -1.47
C TRP A 209 -3.89 17.87 -2.89
N ARG A 210 -5.21 17.77 -3.13
CA ARG A 210 -5.80 17.48 -4.44
C ARG A 210 -5.23 18.31 -5.60
N PRO A 211 -5.15 19.66 -5.54
CA PRO A 211 -4.59 20.45 -6.63
C PRO A 211 -3.11 20.16 -6.87
N PHE A 212 -2.34 19.87 -5.81
CA PHE A 212 -0.93 19.50 -5.92
C PHE A 212 -0.75 18.13 -6.56
N ARG A 213 -1.62 17.16 -6.25
CA ARG A 213 -1.64 15.85 -6.94
C ARG A 213 -1.92 16.02 -8.43
N ALA A 214 -2.94 16.80 -8.77
CA ALA A 214 -3.28 17.09 -10.16
C ALA A 214 -2.08 17.76 -10.87
N ALA A 215 -1.47 18.77 -10.26
CA ALA A 215 -0.31 19.45 -10.80
C ALA A 215 0.90 18.51 -10.98
N MET A 216 1.16 17.60 -10.04
CA MET A 216 2.24 16.62 -10.12
C MET A 216 2.06 15.68 -11.32
N PHE A 217 0.89 15.06 -11.48
CA PHE A 217 0.64 14.14 -12.60
C PHE A 217 0.56 14.87 -13.95
N VAL A 218 -0.02 16.07 -13.99
CA VAL A 218 0.02 16.93 -15.19
C VAL A 218 1.45 17.31 -15.53
N GLY A 219 2.28 17.67 -14.55
CA GLY A 219 3.69 17.99 -14.74
C GLY A 219 4.48 16.80 -15.29
N MET A 220 4.24 15.59 -14.76
CA MET A 220 4.81 14.36 -15.30
C MET A 220 4.41 14.15 -16.77
N GLY A 221 3.14 14.34 -17.13
CA GLY A 221 2.68 14.25 -18.52
C GLY A 221 3.28 15.33 -19.43
N LEU A 222 3.35 16.58 -18.94
CA LEU A 222 3.92 17.72 -19.67
C LEU A 222 5.42 17.61 -19.88
N SER A 223 6.13 16.73 -19.16
CA SER A 223 7.53 16.40 -19.48
C SER A 223 7.70 15.88 -20.92
N ALA A 224 6.63 15.45 -21.60
CA ALA A 224 6.62 15.10 -23.02
C ALA A 224 7.03 16.28 -23.93
N VAL A 225 6.94 17.52 -23.47
CA VAL A 225 7.40 18.71 -24.21
C VAL A 225 8.88 18.58 -24.58
N PHE A 226 9.72 18.00 -23.72
CA PHE A 226 11.15 17.83 -24.01
C PHE A 226 11.43 16.93 -25.23
N PRO A 227 10.96 15.66 -25.28
CA PRO A 227 11.14 14.82 -26.48
C PRO A 227 10.39 15.37 -27.69
N VAL A 228 9.21 15.98 -27.54
CA VAL A 228 8.46 16.52 -28.68
C VAL A 228 9.20 17.69 -29.32
N LEU A 229 9.70 18.66 -28.55
CA LEU A 229 10.47 19.79 -29.08
C LEU A 229 11.78 19.33 -29.72
N HIS A 230 12.49 18.38 -29.10
CA HIS A 230 13.72 17.83 -29.69
C HIS A 230 13.43 17.11 -31.03
N GLY A 231 12.36 16.32 -31.09
CA GLY A 231 11.92 15.69 -32.33
C GLY A 231 11.49 16.70 -33.40
N LEU A 232 10.80 17.78 -33.02
CA LEU A 232 10.41 18.86 -33.93
C LEU A 232 11.64 19.60 -34.51
N GLN A 233 12.66 19.84 -33.70
CA GLN A 233 13.90 20.47 -34.14
C GLN A 233 14.68 19.59 -35.12
N MET A 234 14.71 18.27 -34.91
CA MET A 234 15.46 17.36 -35.77
C MET A 234 14.72 16.97 -37.06
N PHE A 235 13.42 16.69 -36.97
CA PHE A 235 12.65 16.06 -38.04
C PHE A 235 11.64 17.02 -38.70
N GLY A 236 11.36 18.17 -38.09
CA GLY A 236 10.35 19.11 -38.56
C GLY A 236 8.92 18.69 -38.25
N PHE A 237 7.99 19.63 -38.43
CA PHE A 237 6.58 19.47 -38.04
C PHE A 237 5.84 18.38 -38.83
N ASP A 238 6.01 18.34 -40.15
CA ASP A 238 5.30 17.40 -41.03
C ASP A 238 5.68 15.95 -40.75
N GLN A 239 6.97 15.69 -40.54
CA GLN A 239 7.46 14.36 -40.20
C GLN A 239 6.96 13.94 -38.82
N MET A 240 7.08 14.79 -37.79
CA MET A 240 6.60 14.47 -36.44
C MET A 240 5.08 14.21 -36.41
N THR A 241 4.30 14.95 -37.19
CA THR A 241 2.85 14.74 -37.32
C THR A 241 2.48 13.35 -37.84
N ARG A 242 3.35 12.73 -38.64
CA ARG A 242 3.14 11.38 -39.16
C ARG A 242 3.81 10.32 -38.28
N GLN A 243 5.02 10.59 -37.82
CA GLN A 243 5.89 9.65 -37.13
C GLN A 243 5.44 9.34 -35.70
N ILE A 244 4.87 10.30 -34.98
CA ILE A 244 4.33 10.09 -33.62
C ILE A 244 2.84 10.38 -33.51
N GLY A 245 2.19 10.73 -34.63
CA GLY A 245 0.81 11.19 -34.62
C GLY A 245 0.63 12.46 -33.79
N LEU A 246 1.53 13.46 -33.91
CA LEU A 246 1.61 14.64 -33.04
C LEU A 246 0.26 15.29 -32.69
N GLY A 247 -0.67 15.45 -33.66
CA GLY A 247 -1.99 16.02 -33.38
C GLY A 247 -2.82 15.20 -32.38
N TRP A 248 -2.74 13.87 -32.42
CA TRP A 248 -3.39 12.98 -31.47
C TRP A 248 -2.72 13.03 -30.09
N LEU A 249 -1.39 13.17 -30.05
CA LEU A 249 -0.64 13.37 -28.81
C LEU A 249 -1.02 14.70 -28.14
N LEU A 250 -1.18 15.78 -28.92
CA LEU A 250 -1.65 17.08 -28.42
C LEU A 250 -3.10 17.00 -27.91
N LEU A 251 -3.97 16.29 -28.63
CA LEU A 251 -5.36 16.06 -28.19
C LEU A 251 -5.40 15.29 -26.86
N GLN A 252 -4.61 14.23 -26.73
CA GLN A 252 -4.46 13.50 -25.46
C GLN A 252 -4.01 14.45 -24.33
N GLY A 253 -2.96 15.26 -24.57
CA GLY A 253 -2.47 16.23 -23.59
C GLY A 253 -3.55 17.23 -23.16
N PHE A 254 -4.30 17.76 -24.12
CA PHE A 254 -5.44 18.65 -23.86
C PHE A 254 -6.52 17.96 -22.98
N LEU A 255 -6.91 16.73 -23.32
CA LEU A 255 -7.91 15.97 -22.57
C LEU A 255 -7.47 15.71 -21.12
N TYR A 256 -6.19 15.36 -20.90
CA TYR A 256 -5.64 15.19 -19.56
C TYR A 256 -5.63 16.49 -18.75
N ILE A 257 -5.20 17.61 -19.33
CA ILE A 257 -5.17 18.91 -18.64
C ILE A 257 -6.60 19.36 -18.30
N LEU A 258 -7.54 19.20 -19.25
CA LEU A 258 -8.95 19.51 -19.04
C LEU A 258 -9.53 18.67 -17.89
N GLY A 259 -9.32 17.35 -17.91
CA GLY A 259 -9.79 16.45 -16.88
C GLY A 259 -9.18 16.76 -15.51
N ALA A 260 -7.86 16.98 -15.43
CA ALA A 260 -7.18 17.33 -14.19
C ALA A 260 -7.67 18.67 -13.61
N THR A 261 -7.95 19.65 -14.47
CA THR A 261 -8.50 20.95 -14.08
C THR A 261 -9.91 20.80 -13.51
N ILE A 262 -10.76 20.03 -14.18
CA ILE A 262 -12.13 19.71 -13.72
C ILE A 262 -12.08 18.99 -12.36
N TYR A 263 -11.23 17.97 -12.22
CA TYR A 263 -11.01 17.22 -10.98
C TYR A 263 -10.54 18.10 -9.82
N ALA A 264 -9.56 18.98 -10.07
CA ALA A 264 -9.02 19.89 -9.06
C ALA A 264 -10.05 20.95 -8.64
N ALA A 265 -10.83 21.48 -9.60
CA ALA A 265 -11.83 22.53 -9.34
C ALA A 265 -13.13 22.01 -8.71
N ARG A 266 -13.40 20.70 -8.79
CA ARG A 266 -14.66 20.04 -8.36
C ARG A 266 -15.90 20.57 -9.07
N VAL A 267 -15.79 20.87 -10.36
CA VAL A 267 -16.89 21.37 -11.18
C VAL A 267 -17.48 20.20 -11.97
N PRO A 268 -18.81 20.03 -12.06
CA PRO A 268 -19.85 21.01 -11.72
C PRO A 268 -20.43 20.91 -10.30
N GLU A 269 -20.09 19.91 -9.49
CA GLU A 269 -20.72 19.69 -8.18
C GLU A 269 -20.49 20.85 -7.20
N ARG A 270 -19.36 21.54 -7.29
CA ARG A 270 -19.09 22.77 -6.52
C ARG A 270 -20.07 23.90 -6.85
N LEU A 271 -20.51 23.99 -8.10
CA LEU A 271 -21.42 25.05 -8.56
C LEU A 271 -22.87 24.73 -8.20
N ARG A 272 -23.26 23.45 -8.22
CA ARG A 272 -24.59 22.99 -7.77
C ARG A 272 -24.46 21.76 -6.87
N PRO A 273 -24.16 21.94 -5.56
CA PRO A 273 -24.02 20.85 -4.61
C PRO A 273 -25.29 19.99 -4.53
N GLY A 274 -25.14 18.69 -4.34
CA GLY A 274 -26.25 17.73 -4.28
C GLY A 274 -26.88 17.34 -5.63
N LYS A 275 -26.59 18.06 -6.72
CA LYS A 275 -27.20 17.78 -8.05
C LYS A 275 -26.47 16.72 -8.85
N PHE A 276 -25.20 16.49 -8.54
CA PHE A 276 -24.30 15.60 -9.27
C PHE A 276 -23.84 14.41 -8.41
N ASP A 277 -24.70 13.99 -7.47
CA ASP A 277 -24.36 12.98 -6.47
C ASP A 277 -24.10 11.60 -7.08
N ILE A 278 -24.87 11.24 -8.11
CA ILE A 278 -24.76 9.94 -8.80
C ILE A 278 -24.14 10.08 -10.19
N LEU A 279 -24.49 11.14 -10.94
CA LEU A 279 -24.07 11.32 -12.33
C LEU A 279 -23.49 12.72 -12.56
N GLY A 280 -22.39 12.80 -13.32
CA GLY A 280 -21.82 14.03 -13.82
C GLY A 280 -20.92 14.80 -12.83
N SER A 281 -20.44 14.15 -11.77
CA SER A 281 -19.45 14.77 -10.87
C SER A 281 -18.10 14.94 -11.55
N SER A 282 -17.26 15.85 -11.05
CA SER A 282 -15.95 16.16 -11.64
C SER A 282 -15.05 14.92 -11.75
N HIS A 283 -15.13 14.02 -10.77
CA HIS A 283 -14.32 12.79 -10.74
C HIS A 283 -14.73 11.82 -11.84
N GLN A 284 -16.04 11.70 -12.10
CA GLN A 284 -16.57 10.88 -13.19
C GLN A 284 -16.17 11.44 -14.54
N ILE A 285 -16.28 12.77 -14.71
CA ILE A 285 -15.84 13.44 -15.95
C ILE A 285 -14.34 13.23 -16.18
N PHE A 286 -13.53 13.34 -15.12
CA PHE A 286 -12.10 13.06 -15.18
C PHE A 286 -11.82 11.64 -15.66
N HIS A 287 -12.48 10.62 -15.10
CA HIS A 287 -12.36 9.23 -15.54
C HIS A 287 -12.67 9.05 -17.03
N VAL A 288 -13.78 9.60 -17.49
CA VAL A 288 -14.16 9.54 -18.91
C VAL A 288 -13.08 10.18 -19.80
N LEU A 289 -12.57 11.35 -19.42
CA LEU A 289 -11.53 12.05 -20.17
C LEU A 289 -10.20 11.28 -20.21
N VAL A 290 -9.86 10.55 -19.14
CA VAL A 290 -8.68 9.66 -19.12
C VAL A 290 -8.83 8.54 -20.16
N VAL A 291 -10.00 7.92 -20.26
CA VAL A 291 -10.28 6.89 -21.28
C VAL A 291 -10.24 7.47 -22.69
N CYS A 292 -10.87 8.63 -22.92
CA CYS A 292 -10.80 9.32 -24.21
C CYS A 292 -9.37 9.68 -24.61
N ALA A 293 -8.55 10.14 -23.65
CA ALA A 293 -7.15 10.44 -23.88
C ALA A 293 -6.33 9.19 -24.23
N ALA A 294 -6.59 8.05 -23.58
CA ALA A 294 -5.97 6.77 -23.92
C ALA A 294 -6.35 6.30 -25.34
N VAL A 295 -7.61 6.49 -25.76
CA VAL A 295 -8.04 6.19 -27.14
C VAL A 295 -7.37 7.11 -28.16
N ALA A 296 -7.27 8.42 -27.85
CA ALA A 296 -6.54 9.37 -28.70
C ALA A 296 -5.07 8.96 -28.83
N HIS A 297 -4.42 8.58 -27.72
CA HIS A 297 -3.06 8.08 -27.72
C HIS A 297 -2.88 6.84 -28.60
N LEU A 298 -3.73 5.82 -28.43
CA LEU A 298 -3.70 4.61 -29.24
C LEU A 298 -3.86 4.92 -30.73
N THR A 299 -4.75 5.85 -31.08
CA THR A 299 -4.94 6.30 -32.46
C THR A 299 -3.66 6.95 -33.02
N GLY A 300 -2.96 7.74 -32.21
CA GLY A 300 -1.65 8.29 -32.53
C GLY A 300 -0.59 7.20 -32.77
N LEU A 301 -0.53 6.20 -31.90
CA LEU A 301 0.39 5.07 -32.01
C LEU A 301 0.13 4.23 -33.27
N LEU A 302 -1.12 3.96 -33.61
CA LEU A 302 -1.48 3.26 -34.84
C LEU A 302 -1.03 4.03 -36.09
N LYS A 303 -1.16 5.36 -36.07
CA LYS A 303 -0.66 6.22 -37.14
C LYS A 303 0.87 6.20 -37.24
N ALA A 304 1.56 6.19 -36.10
CA ALA A 304 3.01 6.06 -36.02
C ALA A 304 3.50 4.72 -36.58
N PHE A 305 2.85 3.62 -36.19
CA PHE A 305 3.09 2.28 -36.72
C PHE A 305 2.88 2.21 -38.23
N ASP A 306 1.73 2.70 -38.72
CA ASP A 306 1.44 2.75 -40.15
C ASP A 306 2.49 3.60 -40.90
N TYR A 307 2.90 4.75 -40.36
CA TYR A 307 3.96 5.56 -40.98
C TYR A 307 5.28 4.80 -41.09
N ARG A 308 5.63 4.00 -40.08
CA ARG A 308 6.90 3.26 -40.05
C ARG A 308 6.92 2.07 -41.02
N HIS A 309 5.81 1.34 -41.14
CA HIS A 309 5.78 0.09 -41.88
C HIS A 309 5.10 0.16 -43.26
N ARG A 310 4.44 1.28 -43.58
CA ARG A 310 3.83 1.48 -44.90
C ARG A 310 4.90 1.56 -45.99
N LYS A 311 4.70 0.81 -47.07
CA LYS A 311 5.55 0.91 -48.28
C LYS A 311 5.49 2.34 -48.84
N PRO A 312 6.61 2.89 -49.35
CA PRO A 312 6.61 4.19 -50.02
C PRO A 312 5.56 4.23 -51.14
N LYS A 313 4.79 5.32 -51.23
CA LYS A 313 3.88 5.54 -52.36
C LYS A 313 4.71 5.52 -53.64
N GLY A 314 4.49 4.52 -54.51
CA GLY A 314 5.26 4.31 -55.74
C GLY A 314 6.27 3.16 -55.72
N SER A 315 6.45 2.46 -54.58
CA SER A 315 7.27 1.24 -54.52
C SER A 315 6.58 0.12 -55.31
N LYS A 316 6.92 0.01 -56.59
CA LYS A 316 6.53 -1.10 -57.45
C LYS A 316 7.25 -2.35 -56.94
N ASN A 317 6.51 -3.45 -56.73
CA ASN A 317 7.12 -4.72 -56.28
C ASN A 317 8.25 -5.12 -57.25
N ARG A 318 9.32 -5.79 -56.79
CA ARG A 318 10.47 -6.23 -57.61
C ARG A 318 10.04 -6.97 -58.89
N ALA A 319 8.96 -7.75 -58.83
CA ALA A 319 8.34 -8.42 -59.98
C ALA A 319 7.76 -7.44 -61.02
N THR A 320 7.17 -6.33 -60.56
CA THR A 320 6.66 -5.25 -61.40
C THR A 320 7.79 -4.43 -62.02
N LEU A 321 8.87 -4.17 -61.26
CA LEU A 321 10.06 -3.51 -61.77
C LEU A 321 10.81 -4.37 -62.80
N LYS A 322 10.85 -5.70 -62.62
CA LYS A 322 11.33 -6.65 -63.64
C LYS A 322 10.44 -6.64 -64.88
N LYS A 323 9.10 -6.64 -64.71
CA LYS A 323 8.15 -6.53 -65.85
C LYS A 323 8.23 -5.21 -66.59
N LEU A 324 8.65 -4.13 -65.92
CA LEU A 324 8.84 -2.81 -66.51
C LEU A 324 10.25 -2.61 -67.12
N GLY A 325 11.12 -3.63 -67.09
CA GLY A 325 12.50 -3.51 -67.59
C GLY A 325 13.37 -2.55 -66.80
N GLN A 326 12.99 -2.22 -65.56
CA GLN A 326 13.66 -1.23 -64.70
C GLN A 326 14.65 -1.87 -63.71
N LEU A 327 14.88 -3.18 -63.79
CA LEU A 327 15.91 -3.91 -63.05
C LEU A 327 16.90 -4.52 -64.04
N PRO A 328 18.22 -4.31 -63.89
CA PRO A 328 19.21 -4.99 -64.71
C PRO A 328 19.10 -6.51 -64.53
N ASP A 329 19.16 -7.27 -65.62
CA ASP A 329 19.32 -8.73 -65.54
C ASP A 329 20.70 -9.04 -64.96
N GLU A 330 20.74 -9.69 -63.79
CA GLU A 330 21.98 -10.16 -63.18
C GLU A 330 22.58 -11.26 -64.07
N LYS A 331 23.55 -10.89 -64.91
CA LYS A 331 24.57 -11.84 -65.37
C LYS A 331 25.69 -11.89 -64.33
N PRO A 332 26.23 -13.07 -64.00
CA PRO A 332 27.34 -13.17 -63.08
C PRO A 332 28.61 -12.67 -63.78
N VAL A 333 29.22 -11.60 -63.29
CA VAL A 333 30.53 -11.13 -63.77
C VAL A 333 31.54 -11.18 -62.63
N LEU A 334 32.53 -12.04 -62.83
CA LEU A 334 33.77 -12.17 -62.08
C LEU A 334 34.69 -10.96 -62.36
N ARG A 335 35.22 -10.33 -61.30
CA ARG A 335 36.40 -9.44 -61.19
C ARG A 335 36.71 -8.40 -62.29
N ALA A 336 36.86 -7.13 -61.89
CA ALA A 336 38.10 -6.33 -62.12
C ALA A 336 38.06 -4.97 -61.39
N LEU A 337 39.18 -4.58 -60.80
CA LEU A 337 39.47 -3.29 -60.17
C LEU A 337 39.62 -2.14 -61.19
N LYS A 338 39.42 -0.90 -60.70
CA LYS A 338 40.21 0.33 -60.95
C LYS A 338 39.44 1.51 -61.61
N GLY A 339 39.41 2.66 -60.90
CA GLY A 339 39.54 3.99 -61.52
C GLY A 339 38.43 5.05 -61.32
N LYS A 340 38.70 6.00 -60.41
CA LYS A 340 38.56 7.48 -60.49
C LYS A 340 37.30 8.18 -61.11
N HIS A 341 36.70 9.02 -60.25
CA HIS A 341 36.47 10.49 -60.36
C HIS A 341 35.03 11.07 -60.50
N ASN A 342 34.81 12.06 -59.62
CA ASN A 342 33.97 13.27 -59.64
C ASN A 342 32.42 13.27 -59.54
N SER A 343 31.99 13.85 -58.42
CA SER A 343 30.99 14.92 -58.19
C SER A 343 29.76 15.03 -59.11
N ASP A 344 28.59 14.85 -58.49
CA ASP A 344 27.48 15.82 -58.47
C ASP A 344 26.47 15.39 -57.39
N ILE A 345 26.35 16.16 -56.29
CA ILE A 345 25.33 15.96 -55.26
C ILE A 345 24.18 16.92 -55.55
N VAL A 346 23.14 16.38 -56.17
CA VAL A 346 21.80 16.97 -56.18
C VAL A 346 21.22 16.84 -54.77
N MET A 347 20.78 17.95 -54.18
CA MET A 347 19.98 17.96 -52.95
C MET A 347 18.67 17.21 -53.23
N ASP A 348 18.58 15.97 -52.77
CA ASP A 348 17.31 15.25 -52.68
C ASP A 348 17.13 14.68 -51.26
N SER A 349 15.90 14.81 -50.77
CA SER A 349 15.30 14.41 -49.48
C SER A 349 16.18 13.69 -48.43
N HIS A 350 16.65 14.43 -47.41
CA HIS A 350 17.53 13.97 -46.31
C HIS A 350 16.92 13.04 -45.23
N SER A 351 15.65 12.61 -45.32
CA SER A 351 15.00 11.85 -44.22
C SER A 351 15.12 10.33 -44.30
N HIS A 352 15.33 9.74 -45.48
CA HIS A 352 15.56 8.29 -45.62
C HIS A 352 16.99 7.88 -45.25
N THR A 353 17.93 8.82 -45.37
CA THR A 353 19.37 8.58 -45.21
C THR A 353 19.78 8.29 -43.77
N ILE A 354 19.12 8.86 -42.76
CA ILE A 354 19.49 8.61 -41.34
C ILE A 354 19.20 7.15 -40.95
N CYS A 355 18.07 6.60 -41.37
CA CYS A 355 17.69 5.23 -41.01
C CYS A 355 18.37 4.16 -41.88
N GLU A 356 18.63 4.45 -43.16
CA GLU A 356 19.45 3.56 -44.01
C GLU A 356 20.92 3.55 -43.57
N ARG A 357 21.48 4.70 -43.18
CA ARG A 357 22.89 4.80 -42.75
C ARG A 357 23.16 4.03 -41.44
N SER A 358 22.23 4.02 -40.49
CA SER A 358 22.35 3.18 -39.28
C SER A 358 22.21 1.68 -39.58
N ARG A 359 21.38 1.28 -40.54
CA ARG A 359 21.25 -0.14 -40.96
C ARG A 359 22.53 -0.67 -41.62
N VAL A 360 23.17 0.13 -42.47
CA VAL A 360 24.41 -0.25 -43.16
C VAL A 360 25.58 -0.39 -42.17
N LEU A 361 25.58 0.42 -41.10
CA LEU A 361 26.60 0.30 -40.04
C LEU A 361 26.40 -0.95 -39.17
N GLN A 362 25.15 -1.32 -38.84
CA GLN A 362 24.85 -2.51 -38.06
C GLN A 362 25.05 -3.83 -38.85
N SER A 363 24.75 -3.86 -40.14
CA SER A 363 24.94 -5.06 -40.98
C SER A 363 26.41 -5.43 -41.20
N ASN A 364 27.34 -4.52 -40.94
CA ASN A 364 28.77 -4.77 -41.10
C ASN A 364 29.44 -5.37 -39.86
N GLU A 365 28.78 -5.40 -38.70
CA GLU A 365 29.31 -6.00 -37.47
C GLU A 365 28.85 -7.46 -37.24
N GLU A 366 27.80 -7.94 -37.92
CA GLU A 366 27.22 -9.28 -37.66
C GLU A 366 27.80 -10.42 -38.54
N ASN A 367 28.77 -10.15 -39.42
CA ASN A 367 29.36 -11.17 -40.29
C ASN A 367 30.77 -11.60 -39.88
N PHE A 368 30.97 -11.98 -38.61
CA PHE A 368 32.13 -12.77 -38.19
C PHE A 368 31.77 -13.62 -36.97
N HIS A 369 31.34 -14.86 -37.19
CA HIS A 369 31.89 -16.07 -36.57
C HIS A 369 31.04 -17.31 -36.92
N GLU A 370 31.66 -18.23 -37.66
CA GLU A 370 31.19 -19.58 -37.96
C GLU A 370 31.22 -20.47 -36.70
N SER A 371 30.23 -21.37 -36.60
CA SER A 371 30.29 -22.63 -35.82
C SER A 371 30.93 -23.74 -36.70
N PRO A 372 31.36 -24.90 -36.15
CA PRO A 372 30.39 -26.00 -36.04
C PRO A 372 30.59 -27.09 -34.95
N SER A 373 29.46 -27.76 -34.64
CA SER A 373 29.26 -29.19 -34.25
C SER A 373 29.84 -29.69 -32.90
N SER A 374 29.32 -30.69 -32.19
CA SER A 374 28.10 -31.53 -32.16
C SER A 374 28.28 -32.48 -30.97
N GLN A 375 27.24 -32.81 -30.19
CA GLN A 375 26.92 -34.20 -29.76
C GLN A 375 25.78 -34.24 -28.73
N ASP A 376 25.00 -35.30 -28.89
CA ASP A 376 23.78 -35.72 -28.22
C ASP A 376 23.92 -35.92 -26.70
N THR A 377 22.82 -35.75 -25.94
CA THR A 377 22.13 -36.89 -25.29
C THR A 377 20.92 -36.47 -24.47
N ASP A 378 20.08 -37.48 -24.30
CA ASP A 378 18.67 -37.58 -23.96
C ASP A 378 18.32 -37.47 -22.45
N LEU A 379 17.00 -37.31 -22.18
CA LEU A 379 16.27 -37.69 -20.94
C LEU A 379 16.53 -36.84 -19.66
N THR A 380 15.58 -36.44 -18.80
CA THR A 380 14.21 -36.85 -18.46
C THR A 380 13.51 -35.71 -17.69
N ALA A 381 12.18 -35.67 -17.73
CA ALA A 381 11.32 -34.85 -16.90
C ALA A 381 11.32 -35.30 -15.43
N ASP A 382 11.18 -34.35 -14.50
CA ASP A 382 10.28 -34.52 -13.36
C ASP A 382 9.90 -33.20 -12.69
N ALA A 383 8.65 -33.15 -12.22
CA ALA A 383 7.99 -32.02 -11.60
C ALA A 383 8.14 -32.04 -10.07
N SER A 384 8.19 -30.87 -9.40
CA SER A 384 7.42 -30.60 -8.16
C SER A 384 7.68 -29.21 -7.55
N SER A 385 6.56 -28.51 -7.34
CA SER A 385 6.19 -27.58 -6.25
C SER A 385 7.24 -26.67 -5.57
N SER A 386 7.12 -25.37 -5.81
CA SER A 386 7.62 -24.31 -4.91
C SER A 386 6.49 -23.74 -4.05
N VAL A 387 6.60 -23.94 -2.73
CA VAL A 387 5.81 -23.26 -1.70
C VAL A 387 6.58 -22.02 -1.25
N PHE A 388 6.00 -20.83 -1.46
CA PHE A 388 6.53 -19.56 -0.97
C PHE A 388 6.18 -19.37 0.52
N ALA A 389 7.20 -19.23 1.36
CA ALA A 389 7.07 -18.77 2.74
C ALA A 389 7.47 -17.28 2.84
N TYR A 390 6.63 -16.53 3.54
CA TYR A 390 6.76 -15.11 3.87
C TYR A 390 7.99 -14.81 4.74
N SER A 391 8.74 -13.75 4.42
CA SER A 391 9.71 -13.14 5.33
C SER A 391 9.28 -11.72 5.71
N SER A 392 9.05 -11.55 7.01
CA SER A 392 8.84 -10.32 7.74
C SER A 392 10.20 -9.65 8.02
N PHE A 393 10.34 -8.36 7.69
CA PHE A 393 11.47 -7.54 8.12
C PHE A 393 10.99 -6.29 8.84
N GLN A 394 11.56 -6.11 10.04
CA GLN A 394 11.41 -5.00 10.96
C GLN A 394 12.73 -4.22 11.00
N GLU A 395 12.63 -2.89 11.03
CA GLU A 395 13.74 -1.94 11.23
C GLU A 395 14.40 -2.04 12.61
N PRO A 396 15.53 -1.33 12.81
CA PRO A 396 15.43 -0.16 13.72
C PRO A 396 16.30 1.09 13.38
N LEU A 397 15.76 2.28 13.72
CA LEU A 397 16.44 3.56 14.03
C LEU A 397 16.79 3.59 15.55
N LEU A 398 17.66 4.39 16.18
CA LEU A 398 18.57 5.52 15.93
C LEU A 398 19.26 5.77 17.30
N SER A 399 20.46 6.35 17.36
CA SER A 399 20.80 7.29 18.45
C SER A 399 21.91 8.25 18.04
N ALA A 400 21.69 9.53 18.33
CA ALA A 400 22.67 10.60 18.34
C ALA A 400 23.32 10.66 19.73
N ASP A 401 24.56 11.13 19.82
CA ASP A 401 25.15 11.66 21.06
C ASP A 401 26.14 12.81 20.76
N PRO A 402 26.41 13.71 21.73
CA PRO A 402 27.11 14.98 21.52
C PRO A 402 28.63 14.91 21.76
N VAL A 403 29.26 16.05 21.44
CA VAL A 403 30.69 16.39 21.28
C VAL A 403 31.58 16.23 22.53
N TYR A 404 32.79 15.66 22.36
CA TYR A 404 34.06 16.11 22.97
C TYR A 404 35.27 15.66 22.12
N MET A 405 36.39 16.38 22.25
CA MET A 405 37.45 16.59 21.27
C MET A 405 38.70 15.67 21.44
N GLN A 406 39.34 15.34 20.30
CA GLN A 406 40.81 15.27 20.04
C GLN A 406 41.62 13.94 20.08
N ALA A 407 42.56 13.89 19.10
CA ALA A 407 43.74 13.02 18.86
C ALA A 407 43.49 11.71 18.05
N SER A 408 43.76 11.68 16.74
CA SER A 408 45.06 11.58 16.04
C SER A 408 45.71 10.18 16.10
N MET A 409 45.70 9.49 14.94
CA MET A 409 46.78 8.69 14.31
C MET A 409 46.21 7.47 13.58
N SER A 410 46.37 7.44 12.25
CA SER A 410 46.36 6.21 11.44
C SER A 410 47.64 5.39 11.73
N PRO A 411 47.69 4.08 11.45
CA PRO A 411 48.04 3.64 10.08
C PRO A 411 47.37 2.33 9.58
N THR A 412 47.08 2.33 8.28
CA THR A 412 47.42 1.34 7.23
C THR A 412 48.00 -0.04 7.64
N PHE A 413 47.42 -1.15 7.13
CA PHE A 413 48.01 -2.07 6.11
C PHE A 413 47.21 -3.40 5.97
N LEU A 414 46.99 -3.81 4.70
CA LEU A 414 46.93 -5.15 4.06
C LEU A 414 46.33 -6.37 4.82
N GLN A 415 45.66 -7.37 4.21
CA GLN A 415 45.79 -7.92 2.86
C GLN A 415 44.56 -8.78 2.51
N LYS A 416 44.35 -8.92 1.20
CA LYS A 416 43.36 -9.72 0.47
C LYS A 416 43.86 -11.16 0.29
N GLU A 417 42.93 -12.06 -0.09
CA GLU A 417 43.12 -13.44 -0.61
C GLU A 417 43.15 -14.54 0.49
N PHE A 418 42.35 -15.62 0.42
CA PHE A 418 42.26 -16.59 -0.68
C PHE A 418 40.89 -17.28 -0.79
N ILE A 419 40.59 -17.70 -2.02
CA ILE A 419 39.37 -18.34 -2.51
C ILE A 419 39.55 -19.89 -2.53
N THR A 420 38.42 -20.61 -2.41
CA THR A 420 38.06 -21.94 -2.96
C THR A 420 38.37 -23.28 -2.24
N LYS A 421 37.24 -24.01 -2.09
CA LYS A 421 36.96 -25.45 -2.36
C LYS A 421 37.47 -26.54 -1.40
N GLY A 422 36.49 -27.19 -0.75
CA GLY A 422 36.10 -28.55 -1.14
C GLY A 422 36.58 -29.73 -0.27
N LEU A 423 35.61 -30.29 0.46
CA LEU A 423 35.41 -31.71 0.78
C LEU A 423 36.37 -32.47 1.71
N THR A 424 35.71 -33.19 2.64
CA THR A 424 36.02 -34.48 3.28
C THR A 424 36.37 -34.46 4.77
N SER A 425 35.75 -35.44 5.45
CA SER A 425 35.98 -35.97 6.81
C SER A 425 35.23 -35.31 7.99
N CYS A 426 34.10 -35.94 8.36
CA CYS A 426 33.88 -36.27 9.77
C CYS A 426 34.88 -37.39 10.13
N PRO A 427 35.47 -37.39 11.34
CA PRO A 427 34.79 -38.08 12.44
C PRO A 427 34.98 -37.44 13.83
N LEU A 428 34.21 -37.97 14.79
CA LEU A 428 34.33 -37.83 16.25
C LEU A 428 33.74 -36.57 16.88
N ALA A 429 32.43 -36.65 17.12
CA ALA A 429 31.79 -35.96 18.23
C ALA A 429 32.38 -36.46 19.56
N VAL A 430 33.15 -35.60 20.22
CA VAL A 430 33.49 -35.75 21.64
C VAL A 430 32.44 -34.96 22.42
N HIS A 431 31.66 -35.69 23.22
CA HIS A 431 30.70 -35.11 24.16
C HIS A 431 31.47 -34.37 25.26
N ILE A 432 31.45 -33.04 25.26
CA ILE A 432 31.88 -32.23 26.40
C ILE A 432 30.64 -32.05 27.28
N PRO A 433 30.57 -32.63 28.49
CA PRO A 433 29.57 -32.22 29.46
C PRO A 433 29.96 -30.82 29.97
N ASP A 434 28.97 -29.94 30.08
CA ASP A 434 29.06 -28.57 30.62
C ASP A 434 29.56 -27.46 29.69
N ALA A 435 28.90 -27.31 28.53
CA ALA A 435 28.79 -25.98 27.91
C ALA A 435 27.72 -25.17 28.66
N PRO A 436 28.01 -23.97 29.22
CA PRO A 436 26.99 -23.15 29.86
C PRO A 436 25.91 -22.78 28.84
N GLN A 437 24.65 -23.11 29.17
CA GLN A 437 23.50 -22.72 28.33
C GLN A 437 23.49 -21.18 28.16
N PRO A 438 23.11 -20.66 26.98
CA PRO A 438 23.02 -19.22 26.78
C PRO A 438 22.05 -18.61 27.81
N THR A 439 22.50 -17.57 28.52
CA THR A 439 21.72 -16.90 29.54
C THR A 439 20.46 -16.27 28.93
N CYS A 440 19.31 -16.58 29.51
CA CYS A 440 18.00 -16.07 29.11
C CYS A 440 17.96 -14.53 29.25
N ALA A 441 17.85 -13.78 28.15
CA ALA A 441 17.86 -12.32 28.16
C ALA A 441 16.56 -11.67 28.69
N CYS A 442 15.50 -12.45 28.95
CA CYS A 442 14.17 -11.91 29.27
C CYS A 442 14.17 -11.03 30.53
N GLY A 443 14.94 -11.37 31.57
CA GLY A 443 15.02 -10.56 32.79
C GLY A 443 15.56 -9.16 32.52
N GLY A 444 16.60 -9.04 31.70
CA GLY A 444 17.15 -7.73 31.30
C GLY A 444 16.14 -6.91 30.49
N THR A 445 15.37 -7.56 29.62
CA THR A 445 14.30 -6.90 28.85
C THR A 445 13.17 -6.38 29.74
N VAL A 446 12.76 -7.14 30.77
CA VAL A 446 11.76 -6.67 31.76
C VAL A 446 12.29 -5.44 32.50
N VAL A 447 13.54 -5.48 32.99
CA VAL A 447 14.16 -4.34 33.70
C VAL A 447 14.21 -3.08 32.82
N PHE A 448 14.58 -3.23 31.54
CA PHE A 448 14.61 -2.12 30.60
C PHE A 448 13.23 -1.44 30.46
N HIS A 449 12.18 -2.22 30.22
CA HIS A 449 10.84 -1.67 30.05
C HIS A 449 10.21 -1.18 31.36
N MET A 450 10.54 -1.79 32.49
CA MET A 450 10.16 -1.29 33.82
C MET A 450 10.76 0.11 34.07
N ASN A 451 12.05 0.30 33.77
CA ASN A 451 12.71 1.60 33.91
C ASN A 451 12.09 2.66 32.97
N GLN A 452 11.68 2.26 31.77
CA GLN A 452 10.95 3.16 30.86
C GLN A 452 9.58 3.59 31.42
N LEU A 453 8.83 2.68 32.06
CA LEU A 453 7.58 3.05 32.76
C LEU A 453 7.83 4.03 33.90
N ARG A 454 8.89 3.80 34.68
CA ARG A 454 9.28 4.71 35.76
C ARG A 454 9.62 6.12 35.24
N ASP A 455 10.36 6.21 34.14
CA ASP A 455 10.69 7.51 33.51
C ASP A 455 9.44 8.19 32.92
N MET A 456 8.53 7.42 32.32
CA MET A 456 7.25 7.92 31.84
C MET A 456 6.39 8.49 32.97
N MET A 457 6.40 7.87 34.14
CA MET A 457 5.69 8.37 35.31
C MET A 457 6.29 9.67 35.85
N ALA A 458 7.62 9.76 35.92
CA ALA A 458 8.30 10.99 36.34
C ALA A 458 8.00 12.18 35.42
N ASN A 459 7.74 11.91 34.13
CA ASN A 459 7.45 12.91 33.11
C ASN A 459 5.98 12.93 32.64
N ALA A 460 5.05 12.37 33.42
CA ALA A 460 3.68 12.10 32.99
C ALA A 460 2.92 13.35 32.48
N GLY A 461 3.25 14.54 32.97
CA GLY A 461 2.66 15.81 32.53
C GLY A 461 3.09 16.29 31.14
N HIS A 462 4.18 15.76 30.58
CA HIS A 462 4.71 16.14 29.26
C HIS A 462 4.52 15.06 28.19
N LEU A 463 4.15 13.85 28.59
CA LEU A 463 3.95 12.71 27.71
C LEU A 463 2.52 12.66 27.17
N ARG A 464 2.38 12.31 25.89
CA ARG A 464 1.07 12.10 25.29
C ARG A 464 0.50 10.74 25.70
N LEU A 465 -0.83 10.65 25.79
CA LEU A 465 -1.52 9.41 26.18
C LEU A 465 -1.18 8.23 25.27
N ASP A 466 -1.05 8.45 23.96
CA ASP A 466 -0.70 7.40 22.99
C ASP A 466 0.68 6.79 23.25
N GLN A 467 1.65 7.62 23.63
CA GLN A 467 3.02 7.19 23.92
C GLN A 467 3.06 6.34 25.20
N MET A 468 2.33 6.76 26.24
CA MET A 468 2.26 6.03 27.50
C MET A 468 1.53 4.69 27.35
N LEU A 469 0.40 4.66 26.61
CA LEU A 469 -0.33 3.42 26.32
C LEU A 469 0.48 2.42 25.50
N GLN A 470 1.35 2.91 24.59
CA GLN A 470 2.26 2.07 23.83
C GLN A 470 3.39 1.53 24.71
N GLY A 471 3.95 2.36 25.58
CA GLY A 471 4.94 1.94 26.58
C GLY A 471 4.41 0.84 27.50
N ILE A 472 3.20 1.03 28.06
CA ILE A 472 2.49 0.03 28.87
C ILE A 472 2.28 -1.27 28.10
N LYS A 473 1.80 -1.20 26.85
CA LYS A 473 1.58 -2.39 26.01
C LYS A 473 2.82 -3.26 25.90
N VAL A 474 3.96 -2.62 25.60
CA VAL A 474 5.23 -3.33 25.40
C VAL A 474 5.73 -3.92 26.72
N ALA A 475 5.69 -3.15 27.81
CA ALA A 475 6.11 -3.61 29.13
C ALA A 475 5.30 -4.83 29.62
N LEU A 476 3.96 -4.81 29.46
CA LEU A 476 3.10 -5.94 29.82
C LEU A 476 3.36 -7.17 28.94
N SER A 477 3.58 -6.99 27.64
CA SER A 477 3.91 -8.08 26.71
C SER A 477 5.26 -8.73 27.06
N VAL A 478 6.23 -7.93 27.48
CA VAL A 478 7.55 -8.41 27.91
C VAL A 478 7.45 -9.17 29.23
N CYS A 479 6.64 -8.69 30.18
CA CYS A 479 6.36 -9.42 31.42
C CYS A 479 5.73 -10.78 31.15
N GLN A 480 4.72 -10.84 30.28
CA GLN A 480 4.07 -12.08 29.89
C GLN A 480 5.07 -13.06 29.24
N GLY A 481 5.93 -12.56 28.35
CA GLY A 481 7.00 -13.35 27.73
C GLY A 481 8.03 -13.88 28.73
N PHE A 482 8.40 -13.08 29.73
CA PHE A 482 9.29 -13.52 30.82
C PHE A 482 8.64 -14.62 31.67
N LEU A 483 7.39 -14.43 32.09
CA LEU A 483 6.66 -15.39 32.93
C LEU A 483 6.45 -16.74 32.23
N GLN A 484 6.19 -16.73 30.92
CA GLN A 484 6.00 -17.94 30.11
C GLN A 484 7.31 -18.59 29.64
N CYS A 485 8.46 -17.92 29.79
CA CYS A 485 9.74 -18.43 29.33
C CYS A 485 10.22 -19.60 30.20
N LYS A 486 10.43 -20.78 29.61
CA LYS A 486 10.88 -21.99 30.34
C LYS A 486 12.34 -21.93 30.81
N ASN A 487 13.16 -21.11 30.17
CA ASN A 487 14.61 -21.03 30.42
C ASN A 487 15.00 -19.96 31.46
N CYS A 488 14.03 -19.22 31.99
CA CYS A 488 14.26 -18.18 32.97
C CYS A 488 13.82 -18.67 34.37
N PRO A 489 14.65 -18.49 35.42
CA PRO A 489 14.28 -18.83 36.79
C PRO A 489 13.16 -17.88 37.26
N LYS A 490 12.18 -18.41 38.01
CA LYS A 490 11.10 -17.66 38.67
C LYS A 490 11.20 -17.81 40.19
N ASP A 491 12.34 -17.42 40.74
CA ASP A 491 12.51 -17.28 42.18
C ASP A 491 11.82 -16.00 42.69
N SER A 492 11.66 -15.87 44.00
CA SER A 492 10.99 -14.71 44.63
C SER A 492 11.58 -13.37 44.18
N THR A 493 12.88 -13.30 43.89
CA THR A 493 13.57 -12.07 43.46
C THR A 493 13.22 -11.68 42.04
N SER A 494 13.20 -12.65 41.11
CA SER A 494 12.90 -12.37 39.69
C SER A 494 11.41 -12.09 39.44
N LEU A 495 10.51 -12.61 40.29
CA LEU A 495 9.08 -12.28 40.26
C LEU A 495 8.78 -10.85 40.72
N LEU A 496 9.68 -10.19 41.46
CA LEU A 496 9.51 -8.76 41.80
C LEU A 496 9.56 -7.85 40.57
N LEU A 497 10.22 -8.27 39.48
CA LEU A 497 10.33 -7.48 38.25
C LEU A 497 8.97 -7.29 37.54
N PRO A 498 8.20 -8.35 37.22
CA PRO A 498 6.85 -8.19 36.68
C PRO A 498 5.89 -7.53 37.68
N ILE A 499 6.01 -7.80 38.99
CA ILE A 499 5.19 -7.13 40.02
C ILE A 499 5.42 -5.62 40.01
N SER A 500 6.68 -5.17 39.99
CA SER A 500 7.04 -3.76 39.93
C SER A 500 6.62 -3.12 38.60
N THR A 501 6.69 -3.87 37.50
CA THR A 501 6.23 -3.39 36.18
C THR A 501 4.74 -3.13 36.17
N VAL A 502 3.94 -4.00 36.81
CA VAL A 502 2.51 -3.77 36.94
C VAL A 502 2.21 -2.63 37.92
N ASP A 503 2.93 -2.52 39.03
CA ASP A 503 2.80 -1.39 39.96
C ASP A 503 2.98 -0.03 39.26
N PHE A 504 4.08 0.15 38.53
CA PHE A 504 4.30 1.37 37.74
C PHE A 504 3.22 1.59 36.68
N THR A 505 2.69 0.51 36.09
CA THR A 505 1.58 0.58 35.14
C THR A 505 0.31 1.11 35.81
N LEU A 506 -0.03 0.62 37.00
CA LEU A 506 -1.23 1.04 37.75
C LEU A 506 -1.14 2.48 38.22
N GLN A 507 0.02 2.93 38.69
CA GLN A 507 0.26 4.33 39.06
C GLN A 507 0.12 5.28 37.86
N ILE A 508 0.52 4.86 36.66
CA ILE A 508 0.27 5.62 35.43
C ILE A 508 -1.25 5.70 35.14
N PHE A 509 -1.98 4.59 35.30
CA PHE A 509 -3.43 4.60 35.14
C PHE A 509 -4.13 5.51 36.15
N GLU A 510 -3.69 5.48 37.40
CA GLU A 510 -4.19 6.34 38.47
C GLU A 510 -4.03 7.82 38.11
N TYR A 511 -2.83 8.23 37.69
CA TYR A 511 -2.58 9.59 37.22
C TYR A 511 -3.56 10.00 36.10
N TRP A 512 -3.72 9.14 35.08
CA TRP A 512 -4.54 9.45 33.91
C TRP A 512 -6.04 9.44 34.15
N ILE A 513 -6.51 8.51 34.96
CA ILE A 513 -7.92 8.40 35.32
C ILE A 513 -8.28 9.59 36.21
N SER A 514 -7.48 9.89 37.23
CA SER A 514 -7.69 11.03 38.13
C SER A 514 -7.58 12.38 37.42
N TYR A 515 -6.59 12.56 36.54
CA TYR A 515 -6.42 13.79 35.75
C TYR A 515 -7.53 13.96 34.70
N GLY A 516 -7.91 12.87 34.01
CA GLY A 516 -8.98 12.86 33.01
C GLY A 516 -10.37 13.19 33.59
N LEU A 517 -10.63 12.80 34.84
CA LEU A 517 -11.86 13.12 35.57
C LEU A 517 -11.87 14.55 36.14
N ALA A 518 -10.73 15.03 36.64
CA ALA A 518 -10.59 16.41 37.12
C ALA A 518 -10.81 17.44 35.99
N ALA A 519 -10.34 17.14 34.77
CA ALA A 519 -10.50 17.99 33.59
C ALA A 519 -11.95 18.04 33.03
N GLN A 520 -12.87 17.21 33.53
CA GLN A 520 -14.30 17.30 33.19
C GLN A 520 -15.05 18.35 34.02
N HIS A 521 -14.53 18.73 35.20
CA HIS A 521 -15.17 19.68 36.11
C HIS A 521 -14.66 21.12 35.97
N SER A 522 -13.56 21.35 35.25
CA SER A 522 -13.05 22.70 34.98
C SER A 522 -13.61 23.27 33.68
N VAL A 523 -14.67 24.07 33.81
CA VAL A 523 -15.15 24.95 32.73
C VAL A 523 -14.13 26.09 32.58
N GLY A 524 -13.39 26.14 31.47
CA GLY A 524 -12.81 27.39 30.99
C GLY A 524 -11.29 27.48 30.74
N VAL A 525 -10.52 26.38 30.69
CA VAL A 525 -9.09 26.46 30.32
C VAL A 525 -8.73 25.40 29.27
N ASP A 526 -8.67 25.84 28.00
CA ASP A 526 -8.34 25.02 26.82
C ASP A 526 -6.87 24.55 26.73
N SER A 527 -6.01 24.92 27.68
CA SER A 527 -4.56 24.76 27.53
C SER A 527 -3.95 23.48 28.13
N ALA A 528 -4.73 22.56 28.71
CA ALA A 528 -4.17 21.37 29.36
C ALA A 528 -4.98 20.08 29.18
N ARG A 529 -5.80 19.97 28.13
CA ARG A 529 -6.49 18.70 27.85
C ARG A 529 -5.54 17.70 27.17
N PRO A 530 -5.52 16.44 27.62
CA PRO A 530 -4.62 15.45 27.05
C PRO A 530 -4.98 15.13 25.60
N ARG A 531 -4.02 15.34 24.71
CA ARG A 531 -4.15 15.08 23.27
C ARG A 531 -3.78 13.64 22.93
N TYR A 532 -4.61 13.00 22.12
CA TYR A 532 -4.32 11.70 21.50
C TYR A 532 -3.70 11.92 20.12
N GLY A 533 -2.37 11.74 20.01
CA GLY A 533 -1.64 12.03 18.77
C GLY A 533 -1.70 13.51 18.36
N ASP A 534 -1.42 13.79 17.09
CA ASP A 534 -1.41 15.15 16.50
C ASP A 534 -2.74 15.53 15.83
N TYR A 535 -3.81 14.78 16.09
CA TYR A 535 -5.12 14.99 15.48
C TYR A 535 -5.98 15.89 16.36
N GLU A 536 -6.58 16.93 15.78
CA GLU A 536 -7.64 17.70 16.43
C GLU A 536 -8.94 16.87 16.43
N LEU A 537 -9.25 16.27 17.58
CA LEU A 537 -10.50 15.54 17.85
C LEU A 537 -11.43 16.43 18.68
N CYS A 538 -12.75 16.28 18.50
CA CYS A 538 -13.71 16.94 19.40
C CYS A 538 -13.55 16.39 20.83
N SER A 539 -13.86 17.21 21.84
CA SER A 539 -13.63 16.86 23.26
C SER A 539 -14.35 15.58 23.69
N GLU A 540 -15.54 15.31 23.16
CA GLU A 540 -16.28 14.08 23.45
C GLU A 540 -15.64 12.85 22.79
N GLU A 541 -15.19 12.97 21.53
CA GLU A 541 -14.56 11.88 20.80
C GLU A 541 -13.22 11.49 21.42
N SER A 542 -12.41 12.48 21.81
CA SER A 542 -11.16 12.24 22.53
C SER A 542 -11.42 11.54 23.86
N TRP A 543 -12.50 11.88 24.55
CA TRP A 543 -12.87 11.23 25.81
C TRP A 543 -13.27 9.76 25.61
N TRP A 544 -14.12 9.46 24.63
CA TRP A 544 -14.54 8.08 24.32
C TRP A 544 -13.37 7.21 23.88
N ILE A 545 -12.48 7.74 23.03
CA ILE A 545 -11.29 7.03 22.54
C ILE A 545 -10.33 6.74 23.68
N SER A 546 -9.99 7.74 24.50
CA SER A 546 -9.11 7.56 25.65
C SER A 546 -9.66 6.48 26.60
N ARG A 547 -10.96 6.52 26.88
CA ARG A 547 -11.64 5.55 27.76
C ARG A 547 -11.63 4.14 27.17
N PHE A 548 -11.87 3.99 25.87
CA PHE A 548 -11.78 2.69 25.19
C PHE A 548 -10.36 2.09 25.27
N LEU A 549 -9.34 2.92 25.02
CA LEU A 549 -7.95 2.48 25.00
C LEU A 549 -7.40 2.15 26.40
N LEU A 550 -7.77 2.95 27.41
CA LEU A 550 -7.43 2.69 28.81
C LEU A 550 -8.03 1.35 29.26
N ARG A 551 -9.31 1.08 28.94
CA ARG A 551 -9.95 -0.20 29.22
C ARG A 551 -9.27 -1.38 28.55
N ALA A 552 -8.89 -1.24 27.27
CA ALA A 552 -8.20 -2.29 26.56
C ALA A 552 -6.86 -2.68 27.23
N ARG A 553 -6.13 -1.70 27.78
CA ARG A 553 -4.87 -1.97 28.49
C ARG A 553 -5.09 -2.50 29.91
N LEU A 554 -6.12 -2.05 30.62
CA LEU A 554 -6.49 -2.62 31.93
C LEU A 554 -6.90 -4.10 31.82
N VAL A 555 -7.57 -4.49 30.74
CA VAL A 555 -7.85 -5.91 30.45
C VAL A 555 -6.54 -6.69 30.22
N GLN A 556 -5.56 -6.10 29.52
CA GLN A 556 -4.24 -6.71 29.35
C GLN A 556 -3.50 -6.88 30.70
N CYS A 557 -3.67 -5.97 31.67
CA CYS A 557 -3.15 -6.17 33.02
C CYS A 557 -3.73 -7.42 33.69
N LYS A 558 -5.04 -7.69 33.53
CA LYS A 558 -5.68 -8.91 34.05
C LYS A 558 -5.09 -10.19 33.45
N GLU A 559 -4.77 -10.18 32.16
CA GLU A 559 -4.11 -11.33 31.51
C GLU A 559 -2.72 -11.59 32.12
N VAL A 560 -1.96 -10.54 32.42
CA VAL A 560 -0.65 -10.67 33.09
C VAL A 560 -0.80 -11.16 34.52
N PHE A 561 -1.82 -10.71 35.26
CA PHE A 561 -2.09 -11.19 36.62
C PHE A 561 -2.37 -12.69 36.68
N ALA A 562 -3.18 -13.21 35.75
CA ALA A 562 -3.47 -14.64 35.71
C ALA A 562 -2.20 -15.49 35.55
N VAL A 563 -1.28 -15.06 34.67
CA VAL A 563 0.00 -15.75 34.44
C VAL A 563 0.98 -15.54 35.61
N LEU A 564 0.93 -14.38 36.25
CA LEU A 564 1.78 -14.06 37.40
C LEU A 564 1.36 -14.85 38.65
N GLN A 565 0.05 -15.02 38.87
CA GLN A 565 -0.49 -15.87 39.94
C GLN A 565 -0.04 -17.32 39.77
N GLU A 566 -0.15 -17.87 38.56
CA GLU A 566 0.32 -19.22 38.24
C GLU A 566 1.83 -19.39 38.53
N ALA A 567 2.64 -18.38 38.20
CA ALA A 567 4.07 -18.38 38.49
C ALA A 567 4.40 -18.31 39.99
N ILE A 568 3.63 -17.55 40.77
CA ILE A 568 3.75 -17.45 42.23
C ILE A 568 3.39 -18.79 42.87
N ASP A 569 2.27 -19.41 42.47
CA ASP A 569 1.82 -20.70 43.00
C ASP A 569 2.85 -21.82 42.75
N VAL A 570 3.46 -21.83 41.56
CA VAL A 570 4.54 -22.77 41.22
C VAL A 570 5.81 -22.50 42.04
N CYS A 571 6.15 -21.24 42.31
CA CYS A 571 7.28 -20.88 43.16
C CYS A 571 7.07 -21.32 44.62
N LEU A 572 5.84 -21.20 45.14
CA LEU A 572 5.48 -21.57 46.51
C LEU A 572 5.32 -23.08 46.71
N GLY A 573 4.97 -23.83 45.65
CA GLY A 573 4.82 -25.29 45.66
C GLY A 573 6.11 -26.10 45.48
N SER A 574 7.27 -25.45 45.29
CA SER A 574 8.54 -26.14 44.99
C SER A 574 9.32 -26.54 46.26
N PRO A 575 9.77 -27.81 46.43
CA PRO A 575 10.44 -28.29 47.66
C PRO A 575 11.80 -27.64 47.98
N SER A 576 12.32 -26.79 47.09
CA SER A 576 13.65 -26.18 47.17
C SER A 576 13.64 -24.70 47.57
N GLY A 577 12.48 -24.13 47.87
CA GLY A 577 12.35 -22.72 48.25
C GLY A 577 12.84 -22.48 49.68
N HIS A 578 14.11 -22.08 49.85
CA HIS A 578 14.55 -21.42 51.08
C HIS A 578 13.87 -20.04 51.21
N LEU A 579 12.65 -20.03 51.74
CA LEU A 579 12.05 -18.84 52.33
C LEU A 579 12.42 -18.84 53.82
N GLY A 580 13.16 -17.81 54.24
CA GLY A 580 13.38 -17.53 55.66
C GLY A 580 12.07 -17.27 56.41
N PRO A 581 12.04 -17.39 57.75
CA PRO A 581 10.80 -17.56 58.55
C PRO A 581 9.86 -16.33 58.63
N GLY A 582 9.96 -15.36 57.73
CA GLY A 582 9.31 -14.05 57.86
C GLY A 582 8.21 -13.71 56.83
N LEU A 583 7.88 -14.59 55.87
CA LEU A 583 6.96 -14.25 54.76
C LEU A 583 5.75 -15.17 54.57
N TYR A 584 5.50 -16.10 55.49
CA TYR A 584 4.27 -16.89 55.56
C TYR A 584 3.56 -16.58 56.88
N ASP A 585 2.41 -15.91 56.81
CA ASP A 585 1.53 -15.70 57.95
C ASP A 585 0.33 -16.65 57.82
N GLU A 586 0.33 -17.75 58.58
CA GLU A 586 -0.75 -18.74 58.59
C GLU A 586 -2.11 -18.14 59.00
N ASN A 587 -2.15 -16.98 59.66
CA ASN A 587 -3.39 -16.36 60.12
C ASN A 587 -4.12 -15.49 59.08
N ARG A 588 -3.53 -15.24 57.89
CA ARG A 588 -4.10 -14.33 56.87
C ARG A 588 -4.21 -14.89 55.44
N GLY A 589 -4.01 -16.19 55.24
CA GLY A 589 -4.43 -16.88 54.01
C GLY A 589 -3.66 -16.52 52.73
N GLY A 590 -2.32 -16.46 52.78
CA GLY A 590 -1.47 -16.38 51.58
C GLY A 590 -0.07 -15.81 51.81
N SER A 591 0.83 -15.95 50.83
CA SER A 591 2.14 -15.27 50.78
C SER A 591 1.96 -13.74 50.63
N CYS A 592 2.94 -12.94 51.09
CA CYS A 592 2.95 -11.48 50.90
C CYS A 592 2.72 -11.06 49.43
N LEU A 593 3.25 -11.83 48.48
CA LEU A 593 3.07 -11.58 47.04
C LEU A 593 1.62 -11.80 46.57
N ASP A 594 0.91 -12.77 47.17
CA ASP A 594 -0.51 -13.05 46.87
C ASP A 594 -1.40 -11.88 47.33
N GLN A 595 -1.10 -11.31 48.51
CA GLN A 595 -1.82 -10.15 49.02
C GLN A 595 -1.63 -8.90 48.15
N ILE A 596 -0.40 -8.65 47.67
CA ILE A 596 -0.10 -7.55 46.75
C ILE A 596 -0.88 -7.72 45.44
N LEU A 597 -0.88 -8.93 44.87
CA LEU A 597 -1.52 -9.21 43.59
C LEU A 597 -3.05 -9.06 43.67
N ARG A 598 -3.68 -9.52 44.76
CA ARG A 598 -5.11 -9.28 45.02
C ARG A 598 -5.44 -7.80 45.15
N GLY A 599 -4.56 -7.01 45.77
CA GLY A 599 -4.69 -5.55 45.84
C GLY A 599 -4.70 -4.92 44.45
N TYR A 600 -3.75 -5.32 43.59
CA TYR A 600 -3.66 -4.84 42.22
C TYR A 600 -4.85 -5.25 41.35
N GLU A 601 -5.35 -6.48 41.51
CA GLU A 601 -6.55 -6.93 40.81
C GLU A 601 -7.77 -6.08 41.19
N ALA A 602 -7.96 -5.82 42.49
CA ALA A 602 -9.03 -4.94 42.98
C ALA A 602 -8.92 -3.51 42.41
N THR A 603 -7.71 -2.96 42.32
CA THR A 603 -7.47 -1.64 41.70
C THR A 603 -7.86 -1.61 40.22
N VAL A 604 -7.49 -2.65 39.45
CA VAL A 604 -7.89 -2.76 38.04
C VAL A 604 -9.40 -2.87 37.88
N GLU A 605 -10.08 -3.62 38.75
CA GLU A 605 -11.54 -3.69 38.74
C GLU A 605 -12.19 -2.34 39.02
N ALA A 606 -11.68 -1.59 40.00
CA ALA A 606 -12.17 -0.27 40.34
C ALA A 606 -12.02 0.70 39.16
N PHE A 607 -10.86 0.69 38.48
CA PHE A 607 -10.66 1.48 37.26
C PHE A 607 -11.59 1.08 36.13
N LEU A 608 -11.81 -0.23 35.90
CA LEU A 608 -12.73 -0.71 34.86
C LEU A 608 -14.19 -0.31 35.13
N ARG A 609 -14.64 -0.32 36.39
CA ARG A 609 -15.98 0.15 36.80
C ARG A 609 -16.14 1.65 36.63
N CYS A 610 -15.12 2.44 36.99
CA CYS A 610 -15.14 3.87 36.75
C CYS A 610 -15.20 4.20 35.24
N LEU A 611 -14.40 3.51 34.43
CA LEU A 611 -14.41 3.62 32.96
C LEU A 611 -15.63 2.92 32.31
N SER A 612 -16.55 2.32 33.07
CA SER A 612 -17.85 1.84 32.57
C SER A 612 -19.00 2.78 32.89
N GLY A 613 -18.79 3.79 33.75
CA GLY A 613 -19.76 4.85 34.04
C GLY A 613 -20.78 4.47 35.09
N ASN A 614 -20.52 3.39 35.84
CA ASN A 614 -21.46 2.81 36.79
C ASN A 614 -21.16 3.22 38.26
N ASP A 615 -19.99 3.77 38.59
CA ASP A 615 -19.57 4.08 39.97
C ASP A 615 -18.59 5.26 40.07
N VAL A 616 -18.40 5.79 41.29
CA VAL A 616 -17.40 6.82 41.65
C VAL A 616 -15.99 6.23 41.59
N CYS A 617 -15.05 6.93 40.96
CA CYS A 617 -13.65 6.51 40.87
C CYS A 617 -12.96 6.47 42.24
N PRO A 618 -12.07 5.49 42.51
CA PRO A 618 -11.23 5.53 43.69
C PRO A 618 -10.33 6.77 43.63
N THR A 619 -10.32 7.55 44.71
CA THR A 619 -9.41 8.69 44.92
C THR A 619 -8.20 8.29 45.74
#